data_AF-A0A2B4SIW1-F1
#
_entry.id   AF-A0A2B4SIW1-F1
#
_cell.length_a   1.000
_cell.length_b   1.000
_cell.length_c   1.000
_cell.angle_alpha   90.00
_cell.angle_beta   90.00
_cell.angle_gamma   90.00
#
_symmetry.space_group_name_H-M   'P 1'
#
loop_
_entity.id
_entity.type
_entity.pdbx_description
1 polymer ?
#
loop_
_entity_poly.entity_id
_entity_poly.type
_entity_poly.pdbx_seq_one_letter_code
_entity_poly.pdbx_strand_id
1 'polypeptide(L)'
;MKCGDVTPKQYREFQQMDDFSWICPPCLSSVLPFSNTTLNSTINTSIDSFLDSMDEPQVDEIANYKTNILSYYKYNMSIAHLNINSIWNKIDEVKLLLNEGLFHILAISETKLDSTYNNSLLQHPHYRMLRREWKKGGGGLLLYIKNSVSAYRRSKLEPSGMESICIEVKGHNNSRFIVLVCYRSPTINKPSDFLPSLYSTAETLYNIRNELLIIGDLNFNMLAAGNSEPDPHLSEFCNCFCMTNTITEPTRTTNCSMSLIDLILTSNPERFALSGTMKLGLSDHDLIYTIRKQKIARPPPKVIEYQSMKGFDRDSYVADLGKIPWDSAYIYDDTDDIYEHWHRLFITLIHVKDCEQGIGVDQMWTEIVDGNDSLLRGPGFKTGLDQYVLCSWAKYLTLTMPYSTQEYKRVLTNCQGNLMKYRSWSTTKLLEDV
;
A
#
# COMPACT_ATOMS: atom_id res chain seq x y z
N MET A 1 17.16 -59.87 -25.75
CA MET A 1 17.08 -58.86 -24.68
C MET A 1 15.63 -58.39 -24.61
N LYS A 2 14.96 -58.59 -23.47
CA LYS A 2 13.51 -58.32 -23.29
C LYS A 2 13.27 -57.05 -22.46
N CYS A 3 14.08 -56.01 -22.69
CA CYS A 3 13.91 -54.72 -22.01
C CYS A 3 14.06 -53.59 -23.02
N GLY A 4 13.05 -52.72 -23.08
CA GLY A 4 13.10 -51.44 -23.82
C GLY A 4 12.91 -51.51 -25.33
N ASP A 5 12.15 -52.47 -25.86
CA ASP A 5 11.74 -52.57 -27.28
C ASP A 5 12.86 -52.42 -28.35
N VAL A 6 14.12 -52.63 -27.97
CA VAL A 6 15.27 -52.59 -28.90
C VAL A 6 15.39 -53.91 -29.65
N THR A 7 15.40 -53.84 -30.99
CA THR A 7 15.59 -55.02 -31.83
C THR A 7 17.06 -55.50 -31.83
N PRO A 8 17.34 -56.80 -32.06
CA PRO A 8 18.71 -57.33 -32.13
C PRO A 8 19.59 -56.73 -33.23
N LYS A 9 18.99 -56.01 -34.19
CA LYS A 9 19.71 -55.29 -35.25
C LYS A 9 20.19 -53.92 -34.74
N GLN A 10 19.29 -53.14 -34.13
CA GLN A 10 19.60 -51.83 -33.54
C GLN A 10 20.65 -51.95 -32.43
N TYR A 11 20.57 -52.99 -31.60
CA TYR A 11 21.59 -53.20 -30.56
C TYR A 11 23.00 -53.41 -31.12
N ARG A 12 23.11 -54.12 -32.27
CA ARG A 12 24.41 -54.34 -32.93
C ARG A 12 24.97 -53.06 -33.57
N GLU A 13 24.10 -52.16 -34.01
CA GLU A 13 24.49 -50.84 -34.51
C GLU A 13 25.03 -49.96 -33.38
N PHE A 14 24.41 -50.01 -32.19
CA PHE A 14 24.90 -49.24 -31.04
C PHE A 14 26.24 -49.73 -30.48
N GLN A 15 26.52 -51.05 -30.55
CA GLN A 15 27.81 -51.62 -30.15
C GLN A 15 29.00 -51.15 -31.00
N GLN A 16 28.75 -50.54 -32.15
CA GLN A 16 29.80 -50.03 -33.05
C GLN A 16 30.14 -48.56 -32.80
N MET A 17 29.46 -47.90 -31.86
CA MET A 17 29.80 -46.54 -31.42
C MET A 17 30.93 -46.60 -30.38
N ASP A 18 31.93 -45.71 -30.51
CA ASP A 18 32.97 -45.56 -29.51
C ASP A 18 32.35 -45.05 -28.18
N ASP A 19 32.75 -45.64 -27.05
CA ASP A 19 32.20 -45.46 -25.70
C ASP A 19 30.74 -45.90 -25.47
N PHE A 20 30.37 -47.09 -25.97
CA PHE A 20 29.05 -47.65 -25.74
C PHE A 20 28.83 -48.23 -24.32
N SER A 21 28.21 -47.44 -23.44
CA SER A 21 27.50 -47.95 -22.26
C SER A 21 25.99 -47.68 -22.41
N TRP A 22 25.20 -48.71 -22.70
CA TRP A 22 23.74 -48.56 -22.81
C TRP A 22 23.02 -49.38 -21.76
N ILE A 23 22.17 -48.68 -21.00
CA ILE A 23 21.26 -49.26 -20.04
C ILE A 23 19.85 -48.93 -20.53
N CYS A 24 19.02 -49.97 -20.67
CA CYS A 24 17.60 -49.84 -20.98
C CYS A 24 16.93 -48.82 -20.03
N PRO A 25 16.15 -47.83 -20.50
CA PRO A 25 15.52 -46.82 -19.62
C PRO A 25 14.65 -47.41 -18.49
N PRO A 26 13.86 -48.49 -18.72
CA PRO A 26 13.24 -49.26 -17.63
C PRO A 26 14.22 -49.87 -16.60
N CYS A 27 15.42 -50.28 -17.02
CA CYS A 27 16.46 -50.72 -16.09
C CYS A 27 17.13 -49.55 -15.38
N LEU A 28 17.27 -48.40 -16.02
CA LEU A 28 17.83 -47.20 -15.40
C LEU A 28 16.93 -46.68 -14.27
N SER A 29 15.60 -46.75 -14.45
CA SER A 29 14.65 -46.33 -13.41
C SER A 29 14.74 -47.20 -12.15
N SER A 30 15.05 -48.50 -12.29
CA SER A 30 15.23 -49.42 -11.15
C SER A 30 16.49 -49.16 -10.31
N VAL A 31 17.41 -48.32 -10.78
CA VAL A 31 18.65 -47.94 -10.08
C VAL A 31 18.50 -46.61 -9.33
N LEU A 32 17.45 -45.83 -9.61
CA LEU A 32 17.21 -44.54 -8.98
C LEU A 32 16.36 -44.68 -7.71
N PRO A 33 16.63 -43.92 -6.63
CA PRO A 33 16.03 -44.10 -5.30
C PRO A 33 14.52 -43.80 -5.20
N PHE A 34 13.85 -43.54 -6.32
CA PHE A 34 12.43 -43.19 -6.39
C PHE A 34 11.59 -44.17 -7.22
N SER A 35 12.13 -45.34 -7.58
CA SER A 35 11.52 -46.28 -8.54
C SER A 35 10.23 -46.98 -8.09
N ASN A 36 9.64 -46.60 -6.94
CA ASN A 36 8.52 -47.30 -6.33
C ASN A 36 7.17 -46.60 -6.53
N THR A 37 6.97 -45.97 -7.68
CA THR A 37 5.65 -45.52 -8.13
C THR A 37 5.29 -46.24 -9.43
N THR A 38 4.31 -47.14 -9.32
CA THR A 38 3.67 -47.84 -10.43
C THR A 38 3.03 -46.84 -11.39
N LEU A 39 3.74 -46.48 -12.47
CA LEU A 39 3.14 -45.83 -13.63
C LEU A 39 2.66 -46.94 -14.58
N ASN A 40 1.36 -47.21 -14.53
CA ASN A 40 0.70 -48.04 -15.53
C ASN A 40 0.83 -47.38 -16.91
N SER A 41 1.39 -48.15 -17.83
CA SER A 41 1.45 -47.94 -19.26
C SER A 41 0.11 -47.49 -19.84
N THR A 42 0.06 -46.35 -20.53
CA THR A 42 -0.62 -46.15 -21.84
C THR A 42 -0.38 -44.71 -22.34
N ILE A 43 0.80 -44.37 -22.86
CA ILE A 43 0.95 -43.21 -23.77
C ILE A 43 1.99 -43.56 -24.84
N ASN A 44 1.51 -44.09 -25.96
CA ASN A 44 2.24 -44.12 -27.22
C ASN A 44 1.90 -42.83 -27.98
N THR A 45 2.67 -41.76 -27.75
CA THR A 45 2.73 -40.60 -28.64
C THR A 45 4.13 -40.00 -28.56
N SER A 46 4.87 -40.14 -29.67
CA SER A 46 6.07 -39.41 -30.11
C SER A 46 6.90 -38.69 -29.03
N ILE A 47 8.03 -39.28 -28.69
CA ILE A 47 9.10 -38.74 -27.82
C ILE A 47 9.79 -37.49 -28.44
N ASP A 48 9.58 -37.20 -29.72
CA ASP A 48 10.18 -36.06 -30.42
C ASP A 48 9.55 -34.69 -30.11
N SER A 49 8.43 -34.63 -29.39
CA SER A 49 7.81 -33.35 -28.97
C SER A 49 8.02 -33.02 -27.48
N PHE A 50 8.79 -33.83 -26.74
CA PHE A 50 9.01 -33.68 -25.30
C PHE A 50 10.37 -33.08 -24.93
N LEU A 51 11.27 -32.91 -25.89
CA LEU A 51 12.60 -32.32 -25.67
C LEU A 51 12.64 -30.81 -25.97
N ASP A 52 11.58 -30.24 -26.56
CA ASP A 52 11.50 -28.82 -26.96
C ASP A 52 10.70 -27.95 -25.96
N SER A 53 10.42 -28.46 -24.76
CA SER A 53 9.66 -27.75 -23.71
C SER A 53 10.33 -27.77 -22.33
N MET A 54 11.64 -28.05 -22.29
CA MET A 54 12.47 -27.93 -21.08
C MET A 54 13.21 -26.58 -20.99
N ASP A 55 12.71 -25.53 -21.65
CA ASP A 55 13.09 -24.16 -21.31
C ASP A 55 12.25 -23.72 -20.10
N GLU A 56 12.93 -23.51 -18.97
CA GLU A 56 12.30 -23.13 -17.71
C GLU A 56 11.64 -21.75 -17.78
N PRO A 57 10.35 -21.60 -17.41
CA PRO A 57 9.65 -20.32 -17.42
C PRO A 57 10.26 -19.25 -16.48
N GLN A 58 11.11 -19.64 -15.52
CA GLN A 58 11.77 -18.71 -14.58
C GLN A 58 12.84 -17.83 -15.25
N VAL A 59 13.62 -18.41 -16.17
CA VAL A 59 14.73 -17.69 -16.83
C VAL A 59 14.18 -16.59 -17.73
N ASP A 60 13.05 -16.85 -18.39
CA ASP A 60 12.38 -15.90 -19.26
C ASP A 60 11.85 -14.67 -18.51
N GLU A 61 11.23 -14.85 -17.34
CA GLU A 61 10.70 -13.70 -16.59
C GLU A 61 11.80 -12.76 -16.07
N ILE A 62 12.88 -13.32 -15.52
CA ILE A 62 14.02 -12.54 -15.03
C ILE A 62 14.71 -11.80 -16.19
N ALA A 63 14.97 -12.50 -17.30
CA ALA A 63 15.59 -11.91 -18.48
C ALA A 63 14.72 -10.81 -19.10
N ASN A 64 13.40 -11.05 -19.19
CA ASN A 64 12.42 -10.09 -19.65
C ASN A 64 12.39 -8.84 -18.77
N TYR A 65 12.33 -9.00 -17.45
CA TYR A 65 12.35 -7.89 -16.50
C TYR A 65 13.62 -7.05 -16.63
N LYS A 66 14.78 -7.72 -16.71
CA LYS A 66 16.07 -7.05 -16.86
C LYS A 66 16.16 -6.26 -18.17
N THR A 67 15.75 -6.87 -19.27
CA THR A 67 15.90 -6.32 -20.62
C THR A 67 14.87 -5.24 -20.92
N ASN A 68 13.62 -5.42 -20.50
CA ASN A 68 12.52 -4.54 -20.90
C ASN A 68 12.15 -3.50 -19.83
N ILE A 69 12.29 -3.83 -18.54
CA ILE A 69 11.90 -2.94 -17.45
C ILE A 69 13.12 -2.20 -16.90
N LEU A 70 14.15 -2.92 -16.45
CA LEU A 70 15.30 -2.27 -15.81
C LEU A 70 16.13 -1.43 -16.77
N SER A 71 16.30 -1.86 -18.02
CA SER A 71 17.04 -1.08 -19.02
C SER A 71 16.36 0.27 -19.29
N TYR A 72 15.02 0.28 -19.38
CA TYR A 72 14.21 1.47 -19.61
C TYR A 72 14.22 2.40 -18.38
N TYR A 73 14.09 1.82 -17.19
CA TYR A 73 14.06 2.55 -15.91
C TYR A 73 15.42 2.61 -15.20
N LYS A 74 16.53 2.61 -15.95
CA LYS A 74 17.91 2.50 -15.41
C LYS A 74 18.31 3.52 -14.34
N TYR A 75 17.68 4.69 -14.31
CA TYR A 75 17.95 5.76 -13.34
C TYR A 75 16.92 5.82 -12.20
N ASN A 76 15.98 4.88 -12.16
CA ASN A 76 14.95 4.80 -11.14
C ASN A 76 15.35 3.80 -10.05
N MET A 77 14.63 3.84 -8.94
CA MET A 77 14.85 2.90 -7.83
C MET A 77 13.84 1.76 -7.89
N SER A 78 14.34 0.54 -8.01
CA SER A 78 13.54 -0.70 -7.95
C SER A 78 13.46 -1.25 -6.53
N ILE A 79 12.24 -1.45 -6.03
CA ILE A 79 11.95 -1.98 -4.70
C ILE A 79 11.06 -3.21 -4.89
N ALA A 80 11.38 -4.32 -4.23
CA ALA A 80 10.64 -5.57 -4.35
C ALA A 80 10.38 -6.23 -3.00
N HIS A 81 9.38 -7.10 -2.97
CA HIS A 81 9.05 -7.96 -1.85
C HIS A 81 8.67 -9.36 -2.33
N LEU A 82 9.13 -10.38 -1.59
CA LEU A 82 8.74 -11.78 -1.78
C LEU A 82 8.44 -12.43 -0.43
N ASN A 83 7.25 -13.00 -0.25
CA ASN A 83 7.03 -13.99 0.80
C ASN A 83 7.63 -15.32 0.34
N ILE A 84 8.75 -15.73 0.95
CA ILE A 84 9.51 -16.91 0.50
C ILE A 84 9.03 -18.20 1.14
N ASN A 85 8.18 -18.12 2.16
CA ASN A 85 7.63 -19.26 2.89
C ASN A 85 8.74 -20.30 3.25
N SER A 86 9.64 -19.90 4.16
CA SER A 86 10.91 -20.54 4.52
C SER A 86 12.05 -20.32 3.53
N ILE A 87 13.12 -19.68 4.02
CA ILE A 87 14.34 -19.43 3.22
C ILE A 87 15.35 -20.59 3.27
N TRP A 88 15.21 -21.54 4.19
CA TRP A 88 16.26 -22.50 4.56
C TRP A 88 16.88 -23.26 3.37
N ASN A 89 16.06 -23.77 2.46
CA ASN A 89 16.50 -24.51 1.26
C ASN A 89 16.57 -23.64 -0.01
N LYS A 90 16.46 -22.31 0.12
CA LYS A 90 16.30 -21.39 -1.01
C LYS A 90 17.37 -20.28 -1.03
N ILE A 91 18.43 -20.45 -0.23
CA ILE A 91 19.44 -19.40 -0.01
C ILE A 91 20.25 -19.16 -1.28
N ASP A 92 20.58 -20.22 -2.00
CA ASP A 92 21.41 -20.12 -3.20
C ASP A 92 20.63 -19.45 -4.34
N GLU A 93 19.35 -19.77 -4.48
CA GLU A 93 18.41 -19.14 -5.40
C GLU A 93 18.22 -17.64 -5.09
N VAL A 94 18.08 -17.29 -3.80
CA VAL A 94 18.05 -15.88 -3.38
C VAL A 94 19.36 -15.18 -3.71
N LYS A 95 20.51 -15.83 -3.53
CA LYS A 95 21.81 -15.25 -3.91
C LYS A 95 21.95 -15.09 -5.42
N LEU A 96 21.49 -16.05 -6.21
CA LEU A 96 21.44 -15.94 -7.67
C LEU A 96 20.58 -14.74 -8.09
N LEU A 97 19.40 -14.57 -7.48
CA LEU A 97 18.54 -13.41 -7.72
C LEU A 97 19.22 -12.07 -7.35
N LEU A 98 19.98 -12.04 -6.25
CA LEU A 98 20.75 -10.85 -5.86
C LEU A 98 21.93 -10.56 -6.82
N ASN A 99 22.57 -11.59 -7.37
CA ASN A 99 23.65 -11.46 -8.35
C ASN A 99 23.16 -10.86 -9.68
N GLU A 100 21.91 -11.13 -10.06
CA GLU A 100 21.29 -10.48 -11.22
C GLU A 100 21.14 -8.96 -11.05
N GLY A 101 21.21 -8.47 -9.81
CA GLY A 101 21.27 -7.04 -9.49
C GLY A 101 19.99 -6.28 -9.81
N LEU A 102 18.85 -6.98 -9.86
CA LEU A 102 17.56 -6.46 -10.34
C LEU A 102 16.97 -5.37 -9.45
N PHE A 103 17.13 -5.54 -8.13
CA PHE A 103 16.46 -4.72 -7.13
C PHE A 103 17.45 -3.90 -6.31
N HIS A 104 17.12 -2.65 -6.05
CA HIS A 104 17.89 -1.80 -5.14
C HIS A 104 17.60 -2.17 -3.68
N ILE A 105 16.34 -2.54 -3.40
CA ILE A 105 15.86 -2.98 -2.10
C ILE A 105 15.00 -4.22 -2.34
N LEU A 106 15.35 -5.35 -1.72
CA LEU A 106 14.59 -6.59 -1.76
C LEU A 106 14.19 -6.99 -0.33
N ALA A 107 12.90 -6.97 -0.06
CA ALA A 107 12.31 -7.47 1.17
C ALA A 107 11.90 -8.94 1.02
N ILE A 108 12.14 -9.74 2.05
CA ILE A 108 11.76 -11.14 2.12
C ILE A 108 11.01 -11.36 3.44
N SER A 109 9.80 -11.89 3.35
CA SER A 109 8.97 -12.27 4.51
C SER A 109 8.87 -13.79 4.66
N GLU A 110 8.41 -14.23 5.84
CA GLU A 110 8.39 -15.64 6.25
C GLU A 110 9.73 -16.36 6.06
N THR A 111 10.82 -15.72 6.44
CA THR A 111 12.14 -16.39 6.39
C THR A 111 12.20 -17.63 7.28
N LYS A 112 11.42 -17.66 8.37
CA LYS A 112 11.34 -18.77 9.35
C LYS A 112 12.69 -19.10 9.98
N LEU A 113 13.57 -18.11 10.09
CA LEU A 113 14.87 -18.24 10.74
C LEU A 113 14.82 -17.71 12.18
N ASP A 114 15.43 -18.46 13.11
CA ASP A 114 15.56 -18.07 14.51
C ASP A 114 16.92 -17.44 14.85
N SER A 115 17.09 -16.98 16.09
CA SER A 115 18.31 -16.33 16.57
C SER A 115 19.56 -17.22 16.57
N THR A 116 19.40 -18.54 16.44
CA THR A 116 20.52 -19.48 16.39
C THR A 116 21.14 -19.54 15.00
N TYR A 117 20.41 -19.08 13.97
CA TYR A 117 20.88 -19.11 12.60
C TYR A 117 22.03 -18.13 12.34
N ASN A 118 23.11 -18.63 11.74
CA ASN A 118 24.29 -17.83 11.43
C ASN A 118 24.02 -16.88 10.25
N ASN A 119 24.04 -15.57 10.54
CA ASN A 119 23.88 -14.51 9.56
C ASN A 119 24.90 -14.56 8.41
N SER A 120 26.06 -15.19 8.60
CA SER A 120 27.13 -15.27 7.58
C SER A 120 26.66 -15.96 6.30
N LEU A 121 25.75 -16.93 6.40
CA LEU A 121 25.21 -17.66 5.24
C LEU A 121 24.30 -16.80 4.37
N LEU A 122 23.70 -15.76 4.94
CA LEU A 122 22.80 -14.82 4.26
C LEU A 122 23.54 -13.59 3.72
N GLN A 123 24.83 -13.43 4.00
CA GLN A 123 25.56 -12.26 3.54
C GLN A 123 25.75 -12.30 2.03
N HIS A 124 25.78 -11.11 1.44
CA HIS A 124 26.03 -10.92 0.02
C HIS A 124 26.98 -9.72 -0.18
N PRO A 125 28.01 -9.80 -1.05
CA PRO A 125 29.02 -8.74 -1.18
C PRO A 125 28.45 -7.36 -1.56
N HIS A 126 27.43 -7.33 -2.41
CA HIS A 126 26.84 -6.10 -2.94
C HIS A 126 25.64 -5.56 -2.16
N TYR A 127 25.19 -6.28 -1.13
CA TYR A 127 23.99 -5.93 -0.37
C TYR A 127 24.27 -6.00 1.13
N ARG A 128 23.86 -4.97 1.86
CA ARG A 128 23.78 -5.04 3.32
C ARG A 128 22.44 -5.60 3.73
N MET A 129 22.45 -6.31 4.85
CA MET A 129 21.32 -7.06 5.35
C MET A 129 20.74 -6.41 6.61
N LEU A 130 19.42 -6.28 6.68
CA LEU A 130 18.68 -6.00 7.90
C LEU A 130 17.73 -7.18 8.17
N ARG A 131 17.75 -7.70 9.39
CA ARG A 131 16.93 -8.85 9.79
C ARG A 131 16.09 -8.50 11.02
N ARG A 132 14.87 -9.01 11.06
CA ARG A 132 13.98 -9.00 12.24
C ARG A 132 13.34 -10.36 12.35
N GLU A 133 13.54 -11.01 13.49
CA GLU A 133 12.98 -12.33 13.78
C GLU A 133 11.64 -12.19 14.50
N TRP A 134 10.78 -13.21 14.35
CA TRP A 134 9.50 -13.26 15.04
C TRP A 134 9.45 -14.42 16.04
N LYS A 135 9.38 -14.07 17.33
CA LYS A 135 9.47 -15.03 18.45
C LYS A 135 8.26 -15.97 18.58
N LYS A 136 7.14 -15.66 17.93
CA LYS A 136 5.88 -16.44 18.05
C LYS A 136 5.70 -17.48 16.93
N GLY A 137 6.76 -17.78 16.17
CA GLY A 137 6.78 -18.80 15.13
C GLY A 137 6.31 -18.30 13.76
N GLY A 138 6.81 -18.94 12.70
CA GLY A 138 6.32 -18.81 11.32
C GLY A 138 6.68 -17.52 10.56
N GLY A 139 7.05 -16.43 11.23
CA GLY A 139 7.40 -15.16 10.60
C GLY A 139 8.86 -15.02 10.19
N GLY A 140 9.38 -13.81 10.31
CA GLY A 140 10.76 -13.42 10.05
C GLY A 140 10.88 -12.54 8.81
N LEU A 141 11.34 -11.30 8.99
CA LEU A 141 11.66 -10.36 7.93
C LEU A 141 13.16 -10.26 7.69
N LEU A 142 13.51 -10.22 6.41
CA LEU A 142 14.86 -10.03 5.91
C LEU A 142 14.83 -8.99 4.80
N LEU A 143 15.78 -8.07 4.82
CA LEU A 143 15.83 -6.97 3.88
C LEU A 143 17.25 -6.82 3.35
N TYR A 144 17.40 -6.99 2.05
CA TYR A 144 18.64 -6.74 1.32
C TYR A 144 18.58 -5.33 0.72
N ILE A 145 19.58 -4.51 1.04
CA ILE A 145 19.71 -3.15 0.52
C ILE A 145 21.04 -3.06 -0.22
N LYS A 146 21.00 -2.70 -1.50
CA LYS A 146 22.21 -2.56 -2.31
C LYS A 146 23.13 -1.52 -1.68
N ASN A 147 24.43 -1.78 -1.64
CA ASN A 147 25.40 -0.90 -0.95
C ASN A 147 25.46 0.52 -1.53
N SER A 148 25.05 0.70 -2.80
CA SER A 148 24.92 2.01 -3.44
C SER A 148 23.73 2.84 -2.95
N VAL A 149 22.80 2.26 -2.18
CA VAL A 149 21.57 2.92 -1.71
C VAL A 149 21.76 3.44 -0.29
N SER A 150 21.68 4.76 -0.14
CA SER A 150 21.67 5.40 1.18
C SER A 150 20.30 5.22 1.85
N ALA A 151 20.19 4.26 2.77
CA ALA A 151 19.01 4.07 3.60
C ALA A 151 19.38 3.77 5.07
N TYR A 152 18.51 4.11 6.02
CA TYR A 152 18.80 3.92 7.44
C TYR A 152 17.62 3.26 8.14
N ARG A 153 17.88 2.22 8.94
CA ARG A 153 16.84 1.58 9.75
C ARG A 153 16.39 2.53 10.86
N ARG A 154 15.08 2.70 11.01
CA ARG A 154 14.46 3.53 12.04
C ARG A 154 13.76 2.62 13.06
N SER A 155 14.54 1.80 13.77
CA SER A 155 14.01 0.78 14.69
C SER A 155 13.09 1.33 15.78
N LYS A 156 13.31 2.58 16.22
CA LYS A 156 12.44 3.27 17.20
C LYS A 156 11.03 3.57 16.68
N LEU A 157 10.84 3.59 15.37
CA LEU A 157 9.55 3.83 14.71
C LEU A 157 8.84 2.53 14.32
N GLU A 158 9.46 1.38 14.60
CA GLU A 158 8.86 0.08 14.30
C GLU A 158 7.92 -0.32 15.47
N PRO A 159 6.65 -0.65 15.21
CA PRO A 159 5.73 -1.06 16.27
C PRO A 159 6.14 -2.39 16.94
N SER A 160 5.77 -2.53 18.20
CA SER A 160 6.03 -3.73 19.02
C SER A 160 5.11 -4.90 18.67
N GLY A 161 3.85 -4.62 18.30
CA GLY A 161 2.82 -5.62 17.99
C GLY A 161 2.79 -6.11 16.53
N MET A 162 3.59 -5.51 15.66
CA MET A 162 3.59 -5.78 14.22
C MET A 162 4.99 -6.15 13.73
N GLU A 163 5.06 -7.22 12.96
CA GLU A 163 6.31 -7.64 12.34
C GLU A 163 6.66 -6.68 11.20
N SER A 164 7.64 -5.82 11.44
CA SER A 164 8.00 -4.77 10.49
C SER A 164 9.44 -4.34 10.56
N ILE A 165 9.97 -3.88 9.42
CA ILE A 165 11.25 -3.18 9.32
C ILE A 165 10.98 -1.82 8.69
N CYS A 166 11.33 -0.75 9.39
CA CYS A 166 11.17 0.61 8.91
C CYS A 166 12.52 1.15 8.44
N ILE A 167 12.61 1.57 7.19
CA ILE A 167 13.79 2.22 6.64
C ILE A 167 13.45 3.61 6.09
N GLU A 168 14.36 4.54 6.31
CA GLU A 168 14.34 5.86 5.69
C GLU A 168 15.31 5.87 4.52
N VAL A 169 14.80 6.04 3.30
CA VAL A 169 15.58 5.94 2.06
C VAL A 169 15.82 7.34 1.49
N LYS A 170 17.06 7.62 1.11
CA LYS A 170 17.43 8.87 0.43
C LYS A 170 17.05 8.78 -1.05
N GLY A 171 16.18 9.68 -1.49
CA GLY A 171 15.85 9.91 -2.89
C GLY A 171 16.74 10.96 -3.55
N HIS A 172 16.27 11.47 -4.69
CA HIS A 172 16.93 12.53 -5.44
C HIS A 172 16.82 13.90 -4.73
N ASN A 173 17.75 14.82 -5.00
CA ASN A 173 17.79 16.17 -4.41
C ASN A 173 17.71 16.19 -2.88
N ASN A 174 18.31 15.20 -2.21
CA ASN A 174 18.27 15.05 -0.76
C ASN A 174 16.86 14.86 -0.17
N SER A 175 15.85 14.58 -1.01
CA SER A 175 14.54 14.11 -0.53
C SER A 175 14.70 12.75 0.15
N ARG A 176 13.79 12.44 1.07
CA ARG A 176 13.76 11.17 1.78
C ARG A 176 12.34 10.70 1.92
N PHE A 177 12.15 9.40 1.83
CA PHE A 177 10.86 8.75 1.99
C PHE A 177 11.01 7.56 2.91
N ILE A 178 9.90 7.10 3.48
CA ILE A 178 9.89 5.95 4.37
C ILE A 178 9.39 4.73 3.62
N VAL A 179 10.10 3.62 3.77
CA VAL A 179 9.63 2.30 3.37
C VAL A 179 9.40 1.48 4.63
N LEU A 180 8.17 1.05 4.82
CA LEU A 180 7.76 0.18 5.90
C LEU A 180 7.50 -1.21 5.32
N VAL A 181 8.42 -2.12 5.57
CA VAL A 181 8.25 -3.53 5.21
C VAL A 181 7.45 -4.20 6.31
N CYS A 182 6.33 -4.82 5.97
CA CYS A 182 5.41 -5.42 6.95
C CYS A 182 5.08 -6.87 6.60
N TYR A 183 4.96 -7.70 7.63
CA TYR A 183 4.30 -8.99 7.54
C TYR A 183 3.22 -9.08 8.61
N ARG A 184 2.05 -9.58 8.24
CA ARG A 184 0.99 -9.95 9.18
C ARG A 184 0.68 -11.43 9.03
N SER A 185 0.95 -12.21 10.08
CA SER A 185 0.50 -13.60 10.14
C SER A 185 -1.04 -13.67 10.16
N PRO A 186 -1.67 -14.54 9.34
CA PRO A 186 -3.13 -14.67 9.31
C PRO A 186 -3.68 -15.30 10.59
N THR A 187 -2.89 -16.09 11.31
CA THR A 187 -3.31 -16.85 12.49
C THR A 187 -2.88 -16.21 13.82
N ILE A 188 -1.70 -15.57 13.86
CA ILE A 188 -1.14 -15.02 15.10
C ILE A 188 -1.63 -13.59 15.35
N ASN A 189 -1.73 -12.78 14.29
CA ASN A 189 -2.07 -11.36 14.39
C ASN A 189 -3.46 -11.11 13.81
N LYS A 190 -4.46 -10.98 14.70
CA LYS A 190 -5.82 -10.64 14.32
C LYS A 190 -5.86 -9.23 13.71
N PRO A 191 -6.76 -8.97 12.73
CA PRO A 191 -6.95 -7.63 12.18
C PRO A 191 -7.18 -6.57 13.26
N SER A 192 -7.94 -6.90 14.30
CA SER A 192 -8.25 -6.03 15.44
C SER A 192 -7.03 -5.51 16.19
N ASP A 193 -5.93 -6.28 16.21
CA ASP A 193 -4.72 -5.93 16.94
C ASP A 193 -3.69 -5.24 16.00
N PHE A 194 -3.68 -5.69 14.75
CA PHE A 194 -2.78 -5.20 13.72
C PHE A 194 -3.15 -3.80 13.23
N LEU A 195 -4.42 -3.58 12.87
CA LEU A 195 -4.85 -2.32 12.26
C LEU A 195 -4.59 -1.11 13.15
N PRO A 196 -4.97 -1.06 14.45
CA PRO A 196 -4.69 0.11 15.29
C PRO A 196 -3.19 0.44 15.34
N SER A 197 -2.33 -0.58 15.37
CA SER A 197 -0.87 -0.42 15.32
C SER A 197 -0.43 0.16 13.96
N LEU A 198 -1.03 -0.32 12.86
CA LEU A 198 -0.78 0.19 11.51
C LEU A 198 -1.22 1.65 11.36
N TYR A 199 -2.42 2.02 11.84
CA TYR A 199 -2.92 3.41 11.81
C TYR A 199 -1.97 4.36 12.54
N SER A 200 -1.63 4.07 13.80
CA SER A 200 -0.73 4.91 14.61
C SER A 200 0.67 5.01 14.00
N THR A 201 1.18 3.89 13.46
CA THR A 201 2.49 3.86 12.79
C THR A 201 2.46 4.68 11.50
N ALA A 202 1.46 4.49 10.65
CA ALA A 202 1.32 5.21 9.38
C ALA A 202 1.21 6.72 9.59
N GLU A 203 0.42 7.17 10.57
CA GLU A 203 0.33 8.58 10.94
C GLU A 203 1.69 9.15 11.34
N THR A 204 2.40 8.44 12.22
CA THR A 204 3.73 8.87 12.70
C THR A 204 4.72 8.95 11.53
N LEU A 205 4.78 7.92 10.69
CA LEU A 205 5.73 7.86 9.57
C LEU A 205 5.42 8.91 8.51
N TYR A 206 4.14 9.08 8.17
CA TYR A 206 3.72 10.08 7.20
C TYR A 206 4.08 11.50 7.66
N ASN A 207 3.86 11.83 8.94
CA ASN A 207 4.25 13.14 9.49
C ASN A 207 5.77 13.41 9.47
N ILE A 208 6.63 12.38 9.37
CA ILE A 208 8.09 12.55 9.35
C ILE A 208 8.61 12.89 7.95
N ARG A 209 8.06 12.28 6.90
CA ARG A 209 8.59 12.41 5.52
C ARG A 209 7.59 12.81 4.44
N ASN A 210 6.30 12.90 4.76
CA ASN A 210 5.21 13.17 3.82
C ASN A 210 5.20 12.24 2.58
N GLU A 211 5.91 11.11 2.67
CA GLU A 211 5.99 10.10 1.63
C GLU A 211 6.23 8.74 2.31
N LEU A 212 5.20 7.89 2.26
CA LEU A 212 5.18 6.57 2.89
C LEU A 212 4.89 5.50 1.84
N LEU A 213 5.74 4.49 1.80
CA LEU A 213 5.56 3.25 1.05
C LEU A 213 5.45 2.11 2.06
N ILE A 214 4.33 1.40 2.07
CA ILE A 214 4.15 0.16 2.83
C ILE A 214 4.22 -0.99 1.83
N ILE A 215 5.09 -1.97 2.09
CA ILE A 215 5.28 -3.12 1.21
C ILE A 215 5.33 -4.41 2.01
N GLY A 216 4.60 -5.42 1.57
CA GLY A 216 4.72 -6.78 2.10
C GLY A 216 3.42 -7.57 2.11
N ASP A 217 3.47 -8.75 2.73
CA ASP A 217 2.32 -9.64 2.89
C ASP A 217 1.52 -9.26 4.14
N LEU A 218 0.37 -8.61 3.92
CA LEU A 218 -0.52 -8.18 4.99
C LEU A 218 -1.64 -9.20 5.28
N ASN A 219 -1.74 -10.28 4.50
CA ASN A 219 -2.83 -11.26 4.60
C ASN A 219 -4.23 -10.61 4.64
N PHE A 220 -4.42 -9.51 3.89
CA PHE A 220 -5.70 -8.86 3.61
C PHE A 220 -5.95 -8.96 2.11
N ASN A 221 -7.02 -9.64 1.72
CA ASN A 221 -7.28 -9.85 0.30
C ASN A 221 -7.86 -8.57 -0.33
N MET A 222 -7.08 -7.96 -1.21
CA MET A 222 -7.48 -6.75 -1.96
C MET A 222 -7.92 -7.07 -3.39
N LEU A 223 -8.06 -8.34 -3.75
CA LEU A 223 -8.49 -8.76 -5.08
C LEU A 223 -10.00 -8.52 -5.23
N ALA A 224 -10.38 -7.60 -6.11
CA ALA A 224 -11.75 -7.47 -6.57
C ALA A 224 -12.01 -8.51 -7.68
N ALA A 225 -12.71 -9.60 -7.35
CA ALA A 225 -13.00 -10.67 -8.30
C ALA A 225 -14.46 -11.13 -8.17
N GLY A 226 -15.23 -10.97 -9.26
CA GLY A 226 -16.66 -11.32 -9.27
C GLY A 226 -17.44 -10.54 -8.21
N ASN A 227 -18.03 -11.24 -7.25
CA ASN A 227 -18.79 -10.66 -6.12
C ASN A 227 -17.94 -10.47 -4.85
N SER A 228 -16.65 -10.81 -4.89
CA SER A 228 -15.76 -10.62 -3.74
C SER A 228 -15.16 -9.23 -3.77
N GLU A 229 -15.54 -8.42 -2.78
CA GLU A 229 -15.01 -7.08 -2.56
C GLU A 229 -13.64 -7.14 -1.85
N PRO A 230 -12.77 -6.14 -2.06
CA PRO A 230 -11.56 -5.96 -1.27
C PRO A 230 -11.85 -5.90 0.24
N ASP A 231 -10.88 -6.30 1.05
CA ASP A 231 -11.02 -6.25 2.51
C ASP A 231 -11.44 -4.84 2.97
N PRO A 232 -12.60 -4.70 3.65
CA PRO A 232 -13.18 -3.40 3.95
C PRO A 232 -12.34 -2.62 4.96
N HIS A 233 -11.67 -3.32 5.89
CA HIS A 233 -10.87 -2.68 6.92
C HIS A 233 -9.58 -2.09 6.33
N LEU A 234 -8.91 -2.84 5.45
CA LEU A 234 -7.73 -2.31 4.78
C LEU A 234 -8.09 -1.23 3.75
N SER A 235 -9.25 -1.34 3.10
CA SER A 235 -9.79 -0.31 2.22
C SER A 235 -10.06 1.00 2.97
N GLU A 236 -10.66 0.93 4.17
CA GLU A 236 -10.85 2.08 5.05
C GLU A 236 -9.51 2.70 5.45
N PHE A 237 -8.51 1.90 5.82
CA PHE A 237 -7.16 2.37 6.10
C PHE A 237 -6.57 3.13 4.90
N CYS A 238 -6.67 2.57 3.69
CA CYS A 238 -6.18 3.21 2.48
C CYS A 238 -6.88 4.56 2.23
N ASN A 239 -8.20 4.63 2.43
CA ASN A 239 -8.96 5.87 2.29
C ASN A 239 -8.54 6.93 3.33
N CYS A 240 -8.35 6.55 4.59
CA CYS A 240 -7.93 7.47 5.66
C CYS A 240 -6.57 8.13 5.41
N PHE A 241 -5.63 7.40 4.80
CA PHE A 241 -4.27 7.87 4.53
C PHE A 241 -4.04 8.26 3.06
N CYS A 242 -5.09 8.28 2.24
CA CYS A 242 -5.01 8.47 0.79
C CYS A 242 -3.96 7.58 0.13
N MET A 243 -3.84 6.33 0.60
CA MET A 243 -2.89 5.36 0.06
C MET A 243 -3.54 4.58 -1.07
N THR A 244 -2.76 4.30 -2.11
CA THR A 244 -3.18 3.49 -3.25
C THR A 244 -2.37 2.20 -3.28
N ASN A 245 -3.05 1.06 -3.42
CA ASN A 245 -2.39 -0.19 -3.76
C ASN A 245 -2.01 -0.19 -5.25
N THR A 246 -0.75 -0.43 -5.56
CA THR A 246 -0.26 -0.40 -6.94
C THR A 246 -0.22 -1.77 -7.63
N ILE A 247 -0.50 -2.85 -6.90
CA ILE A 247 -0.63 -4.20 -7.45
C ILE A 247 -2.10 -4.51 -7.66
N THR A 248 -2.47 -4.96 -8.86
CA THR A 248 -3.85 -5.32 -9.22
C THR A 248 -4.04 -6.82 -9.44
N GLU A 249 -2.97 -7.52 -9.81
CA GLU A 249 -2.98 -8.95 -10.11
C GLU A 249 -2.89 -9.79 -8.83
N PRO A 250 -3.43 -11.02 -8.80
CA PRO A 250 -3.23 -11.96 -7.69
C PRO A 250 -1.75 -12.21 -7.42
N THR A 251 -1.37 -12.28 -6.14
CA THR A 251 0.02 -12.46 -5.71
C THR A 251 0.26 -13.81 -5.08
N ARG A 252 -0.81 -14.51 -4.66
CA ARG A 252 -0.75 -15.88 -4.18
C ARG A 252 -1.74 -16.71 -4.97
N THR A 253 -1.22 -17.70 -5.70
CA THR A 253 -2.03 -18.61 -6.50
C THR A 253 -1.83 -20.02 -5.99
N THR A 254 -2.90 -20.64 -5.50
CA THR A 254 -2.92 -22.04 -5.12
C THR A 254 -3.80 -22.82 -6.09
N ASN A 255 -3.81 -24.16 -5.99
CA ASN A 255 -4.66 -25.01 -6.81
C ASN A 255 -6.17 -24.69 -6.67
N CYS A 256 -6.57 -24.03 -5.58
CA CYS A 256 -7.97 -23.82 -5.22
C CYS A 256 -8.35 -22.33 -5.09
N SER A 257 -7.38 -21.41 -5.09
CA SER A 257 -7.65 -19.99 -4.83
C SER A 257 -6.60 -19.06 -5.43
N MET A 258 -7.04 -17.83 -5.71
CA MET A 258 -6.19 -16.71 -6.11
C MET A 258 -6.48 -15.55 -5.18
N SER A 259 -5.46 -14.95 -4.57
CA SER A 259 -5.62 -13.81 -3.67
C SER A 259 -4.53 -12.76 -3.87
N LEU A 260 -4.89 -11.49 -3.68
CA LEU A 260 -3.97 -10.35 -3.69
C LEU A 260 -3.73 -9.94 -2.24
N ILE A 261 -2.67 -10.45 -1.64
CA ILE A 261 -2.34 -10.27 -0.22
C ILE A 261 -0.95 -9.67 0.00
N ASP A 262 -0.09 -9.72 -1.03
CA ASP A 262 1.17 -8.99 -1.08
C ASP A 262 0.91 -7.63 -1.71
N LEU A 263 1.08 -6.57 -0.93
CA LEU A 263 0.60 -5.23 -1.29
C LEU A 263 1.75 -4.24 -1.38
N ILE A 264 1.59 -3.27 -2.28
CA ILE A 264 2.44 -2.08 -2.36
C ILE A 264 1.53 -0.87 -2.21
N LEU A 265 1.39 -0.39 -0.98
CA LEU A 265 0.58 0.79 -0.65
C LEU A 265 1.45 2.04 -0.65
N THR A 266 1.06 3.06 -1.39
CA THR A 266 1.79 4.34 -1.44
C THR A 266 0.90 5.54 -1.23
N SER A 267 1.37 6.52 -0.46
CA SER A 267 0.73 7.84 -0.32
C SER A 267 0.93 8.74 -1.54
N ASN A 268 1.88 8.41 -2.43
CA ASN A 268 2.29 9.26 -3.55
C ASN A 268 2.46 8.43 -4.83
N PRO A 269 1.36 7.90 -5.40
CA PRO A 269 1.42 7.03 -6.58
C PRO A 269 2.09 7.69 -7.78
N GLU A 270 2.04 9.03 -7.89
CA GLU A 270 2.68 9.78 -8.97
C GLU A 270 4.21 9.63 -8.98
N ARG A 271 4.82 9.29 -7.84
CA ARG A 271 6.26 9.07 -7.68
C ARG A 271 6.71 7.72 -8.22
N PHE A 272 5.77 6.82 -8.54
CA PHE A 272 6.05 5.49 -9.06
C PHE A 272 5.75 5.44 -10.56
N ALA A 273 6.59 4.72 -11.30
CA ALA A 273 6.50 4.61 -12.76
C ALA A 273 5.81 3.32 -13.19
N LEU A 274 6.09 2.23 -12.47
CA LEU A 274 5.59 0.90 -12.77
C LEU A 274 5.54 0.09 -11.48
N SER A 275 4.50 -0.72 -11.34
CA SER A 275 4.43 -1.81 -10.36
C SER A 275 3.97 -3.07 -11.06
N GLY A 276 4.31 -4.24 -10.52
CA GLY A 276 3.91 -5.51 -11.11
C GLY A 276 4.31 -6.70 -10.27
N THR A 277 3.97 -7.88 -10.77
CA THR A 277 4.30 -9.18 -10.18
C THR A 277 5.31 -9.92 -11.06
N MET A 278 6.02 -10.88 -10.46
CA MET A 278 6.99 -11.75 -11.12
C MET A 278 6.94 -13.15 -10.48
N LYS A 279 6.67 -14.17 -11.28
CA LYS A 279 6.55 -15.57 -10.89
C LYS A 279 7.92 -16.22 -10.89
N LEU A 280 8.62 -16.08 -9.77
CA LEU A 280 9.94 -16.69 -9.58
C LEU A 280 9.90 -18.20 -9.29
N GLY A 281 8.74 -18.77 -8.96
CA GLY A 281 8.62 -20.18 -8.56
C GLY A 281 9.35 -20.54 -7.25
N LEU A 282 9.84 -19.56 -6.50
CA LEU A 282 10.50 -19.77 -5.20
C LEU A 282 9.50 -20.01 -4.06
N SER A 283 8.22 -19.71 -4.25
CA SER A 283 7.17 -19.75 -3.23
C SER A 283 5.81 -19.91 -3.90
N ASP A 284 4.76 -20.16 -3.10
CA ASP A 284 3.36 -20.02 -3.53
C ASP A 284 2.93 -18.56 -3.70
N HIS A 285 3.82 -17.62 -3.39
CA HIS A 285 3.70 -16.19 -3.62
C HIS A 285 4.59 -15.72 -4.78
N ASP A 286 4.03 -14.84 -5.61
CA ASP A 286 4.74 -14.10 -6.64
C ASP A 286 5.50 -12.92 -6.01
N LEU A 287 6.66 -12.60 -6.57
CA LEU A 287 7.41 -11.40 -6.17
C LEU A 287 6.65 -10.17 -6.65
N ILE A 288 6.41 -9.22 -5.75
CA ILE A 288 5.86 -7.91 -6.11
C ILE A 288 6.99 -6.89 -6.21
N TYR A 289 6.92 -5.99 -7.19
CA TYR A 289 7.92 -4.93 -7.35
C TYR A 289 7.28 -3.60 -7.71
N THR A 290 8.02 -2.53 -7.44
CA THR A 290 7.70 -1.19 -7.90
C THR A 290 8.96 -0.42 -8.30
N ILE A 291 8.82 0.48 -9.27
CA ILE A 291 9.86 1.34 -9.81
C ILE A 291 9.54 2.79 -9.41
N ARG A 292 10.27 3.30 -8.42
CA ARG A 292 10.15 4.69 -7.96
C ARG A 292 10.99 5.63 -8.82
N LYS A 293 10.36 6.67 -9.35
CA LYS A 293 11.02 7.76 -10.09
C LYS A 293 11.99 8.49 -9.15
N GLN A 294 13.27 8.55 -9.55
CA GLN A 294 14.21 9.40 -8.83
C GLN A 294 13.97 10.88 -9.16
N LYS A 295 13.75 11.20 -10.43
CA LYS A 295 13.39 12.55 -10.88
C LYS A 295 11.91 12.59 -11.21
N ILE A 296 11.20 13.52 -10.59
CA ILE A 296 9.83 13.87 -10.99
C ILE A 296 9.95 15.21 -11.69
N ALA A 297 9.46 15.27 -12.93
CA ALA A 297 9.28 16.53 -13.61
C ALA A 297 8.43 17.42 -12.68
N ARG A 298 8.94 18.62 -12.35
CA ARG A 298 8.16 19.54 -11.53
C ARG A 298 6.81 19.71 -12.22
N PRO A 299 5.67 19.49 -11.54
CA PRO A 299 4.41 19.89 -12.11
C PRO A 299 4.52 21.38 -12.48
N PRO A 300 3.92 21.81 -13.59
CA PRO A 300 3.98 23.20 -14.00
C PRO A 300 3.56 24.10 -12.82
N PRO A 301 4.18 25.28 -12.64
CA PRO A 301 3.81 26.19 -11.57
C PRO A 301 2.30 26.41 -11.58
N LYS A 302 1.64 26.04 -10.48
CA LYS A 302 0.23 26.38 -10.31
C LYS A 302 0.18 27.87 -10.00
N VAL A 303 -0.43 28.66 -10.88
CA VAL A 303 -0.81 30.03 -10.54
C VAL A 303 -1.94 29.88 -9.53
N ILE A 304 -1.65 30.30 -8.29
CA ILE A 304 -2.66 30.37 -7.23
C ILE A 304 -3.01 31.84 -7.13
N GLU A 305 -4.24 32.19 -7.50
CA GLU A 305 -4.80 33.49 -7.18
C GLU A 305 -5.17 33.47 -5.70
N TYR A 306 -4.60 34.39 -4.94
CA TYR A 306 -4.93 34.60 -3.53
C TYR A 306 -5.21 36.09 -3.33
N GLN A 307 -6.12 36.38 -2.41
CA GLN A 307 -6.55 37.75 -2.16
C GLN A 307 -5.75 38.39 -1.01
N SER A 308 -5.49 39.69 -1.10
CA SER A 308 -4.58 40.39 -0.18
C SER A 308 -5.32 40.95 1.04
N MET A 309 -5.06 40.40 2.23
CA MET A 309 -5.65 40.82 3.52
C MET A 309 -5.20 42.19 4.06
N LYS A 310 -4.46 42.98 3.27
CA LYS A 310 -3.87 44.26 3.73
C LYS A 310 -4.90 45.35 4.06
N GLY A 311 -6.17 45.17 3.70
CA GLY A 311 -7.24 46.15 3.91
C GLY A 311 -8.50 45.59 4.60
N PHE A 312 -8.40 44.45 5.29
CA PHE A 312 -9.56 43.84 5.96
C PHE A 312 -10.01 44.68 7.16
N ASP A 313 -11.25 45.17 7.13
CA ASP A 313 -11.92 45.84 8.26
C ASP A 313 -12.96 44.90 8.88
N ARG A 314 -12.61 44.39 10.06
CA ARG A 314 -13.42 43.43 10.81
C ARG A 314 -14.76 44.02 11.24
N ASP A 315 -14.80 45.28 11.66
CA ASP A 315 -16.00 45.85 12.28
C ASP A 315 -17.07 46.16 11.23
N SER A 316 -16.65 46.66 10.05
CA SER A 316 -17.55 46.78 8.90
C SER A 316 -18.11 45.43 8.48
N TYR A 317 -17.29 44.37 8.50
CA TYR A 317 -17.70 43.06 8.05
C TYR A 317 -18.74 42.41 8.99
N VAL A 318 -18.54 42.51 10.30
CA VAL A 318 -19.50 42.04 11.31
C VAL A 318 -20.83 42.79 11.22
N ALA A 319 -20.78 44.11 10.97
CA ALA A 319 -21.98 44.92 10.80
C ALA A 319 -22.82 44.48 9.58
N ASP A 320 -22.17 44.00 8.51
CA ASP A 320 -22.87 43.54 7.31
C ASP A 320 -23.43 42.12 7.47
N LEU A 321 -22.74 41.22 8.17
CA LEU A 321 -23.29 39.91 8.56
C LEU A 321 -24.57 40.04 9.40
N GLY A 322 -24.64 41.08 10.25
CA GLY A 322 -25.81 41.37 11.07
C GLY A 322 -27.03 41.87 10.29
N LYS A 323 -26.87 42.30 9.03
CA LYS A 323 -27.97 42.80 8.19
C LYS A 323 -28.64 41.71 7.36
N ILE A 324 -28.04 40.51 7.28
CA ILE A 324 -28.58 39.41 6.49
C ILE A 324 -29.79 38.79 7.21
N PRO A 325 -30.91 38.56 6.51
CA PRO A 325 -32.07 37.86 7.05
C PRO A 325 -31.84 36.34 7.06
N TRP A 326 -30.97 35.85 7.94
CA TRP A 326 -30.63 34.43 8.09
C TRP A 326 -31.86 33.55 8.34
N ASP A 327 -32.81 34.08 9.09
CA ASP A 327 -34.07 33.41 9.43
C ASP A 327 -34.90 33.00 8.20
N SER A 328 -34.67 33.64 7.04
CA SER A 328 -35.37 33.29 5.80
C SER A 328 -35.02 31.91 5.24
N ALA A 329 -33.90 31.31 5.66
CA ALA A 329 -33.54 29.93 5.28
C ALA A 329 -34.43 28.89 5.96
N TYR A 330 -34.99 29.18 7.13
CA TYR A 330 -35.81 28.25 7.91
C TYR A 330 -37.29 28.29 7.51
N ILE A 331 -37.61 28.92 6.38
CA ILE A 331 -38.94 28.85 5.76
C ILE A 331 -39.12 27.51 5.02
N TYR A 332 -38.01 26.86 4.64
CA TYR A 332 -38.01 25.58 3.96
C TYR A 332 -38.02 24.43 4.99
N ASP A 333 -38.75 23.36 4.67
CA ASP A 333 -38.85 22.16 5.51
C ASP A 333 -37.75 21.12 5.18
N ASP A 334 -37.19 21.18 3.97
CA ASP A 334 -36.14 20.27 3.51
C ASP A 334 -34.73 20.77 3.86
N THR A 335 -33.88 19.85 4.31
CA THR A 335 -32.53 20.19 4.79
C THR A 335 -31.58 20.68 3.70
N ASP A 336 -31.74 20.20 2.47
CA ASP A 336 -30.91 20.62 1.35
C ASP A 336 -31.36 22.01 0.84
N ASP A 337 -32.66 22.29 0.86
CA ASP A 337 -33.22 23.60 0.50
C ASP A 337 -32.85 24.70 1.51
N ILE A 338 -32.87 24.38 2.82
CA ILE A 338 -32.38 25.28 3.88
C ILE A 338 -30.90 25.63 3.62
N TYR A 339 -30.09 24.62 3.26
CA TYR A 339 -28.67 24.81 2.97
C TYR A 339 -28.45 25.67 1.73
N GLU A 340 -29.13 25.40 0.63
CA GLU A 340 -28.95 26.12 -0.63
C GLU A 340 -29.31 27.60 -0.46
N HIS A 341 -30.41 27.90 0.22
CA HIS A 341 -30.82 29.28 0.46
C HIS A 341 -29.88 30.01 1.42
N TRP A 342 -29.45 29.36 2.50
CA TRP A 342 -28.44 29.92 3.41
C TRP A 342 -27.12 30.20 2.69
N HIS A 343 -26.64 29.25 1.89
CA HIS A 343 -25.40 29.36 1.11
C HIS A 343 -25.47 30.53 0.13
N ARG A 344 -26.63 30.73 -0.52
CA ARG A 344 -26.86 31.87 -1.41
C ARG A 344 -26.79 33.21 -0.69
N LEU A 345 -27.38 33.33 0.51
CA LEU A 345 -27.30 34.55 1.32
C LEU A 345 -25.85 34.88 1.71
N PHE A 346 -25.10 33.85 2.11
CA PHE A 346 -23.70 33.98 2.51
C PHE A 346 -22.81 34.43 1.33
N ILE A 347 -22.89 33.74 0.19
CA ILE A 347 -22.11 34.04 -1.01
C ILE A 347 -22.47 35.41 -1.61
N THR A 348 -23.73 35.86 -1.47
CA THR A 348 -24.13 37.19 -1.95
C THR A 348 -23.41 38.31 -1.17
N LEU A 349 -23.26 38.19 0.15
CA LEU A 349 -22.54 39.20 0.93
C LEU A 349 -21.05 39.25 0.60
N ILE A 350 -20.46 38.09 0.34
CA ILE A 350 -19.10 37.98 -0.17
C ILE A 350 -18.96 38.69 -1.52
N HIS A 351 -19.82 38.36 -2.49
CA HIS A 351 -19.71 38.92 -3.84
C HIS A 351 -20.00 40.43 -3.90
N VAL A 352 -20.90 40.93 -3.05
CA VAL A 352 -21.16 42.37 -2.93
C VAL A 352 -19.90 43.11 -2.42
N LYS A 353 -19.15 42.51 -1.48
CA LYS A 353 -17.86 43.04 -1.00
C LYS A 353 -16.73 42.85 -2.00
N ASP A 354 -16.73 41.77 -2.78
CA ASP A 354 -15.81 41.57 -3.91
C ASP A 354 -15.95 42.69 -4.97
N CYS A 355 -17.18 43.16 -5.24
CA CYS A 355 -17.42 44.25 -6.18
C CYS A 355 -17.03 45.64 -5.64
N GLU A 356 -17.11 45.86 -4.33
CA GLU A 356 -16.76 47.16 -3.71
C GLU A 356 -15.29 47.27 -3.29
N GLN A 357 -14.61 46.15 -3.00
CA GLN A 357 -13.25 46.16 -2.44
C GLN A 357 -12.31 45.05 -2.99
N GLY A 358 -12.78 44.13 -3.84
CA GLY A 358 -11.98 43.03 -4.37
C GLY A 358 -11.43 42.10 -3.27
N ILE A 359 -12.32 41.43 -2.52
CA ILE A 359 -12.03 40.64 -1.30
C ILE A 359 -12.81 39.32 -1.27
N GLY A 360 -12.09 38.19 -1.28
CA GLY A 360 -12.60 36.82 -1.37
C GLY A 360 -12.42 35.99 -0.09
N VAL A 361 -13.08 34.82 -0.09
CA VAL A 361 -13.80 34.22 1.06
C VAL A 361 -12.95 33.43 2.06
N ASP A 362 -11.78 32.94 1.66
CA ASP A 362 -11.21 31.74 2.28
C ASP A 362 -10.51 31.94 3.63
N GLN A 363 -10.15 33.18 3.99
CA GLN A 363 -9.44 33.48 5.25
C GLN A 363 -10.34 34.08 6.34
N MET A 364 -11.62 34.27 6.03
CA MET A 364 -12.60 35.02 6.81
C MET A 364 -13.20 34.21 7.98
N TRP A 365 -13.15 32.89 7.88
CA TRP A 365 -13.75 31.98 8.87
C TRP A 365 -12.86 31.65 10.05
N THR A 366 -11.53 31.79 9.91
CA THR A 366 -10.58 31.49 10.98
C THR A 366 -10.74 32.49 12.15
N GLU A 367 -11.06 33.75 11.87
CA GLU A 367 -11.27 34.77 12.92
C GLU A 367 -12.67 34.75 13.58
N ILE A 368 -13.69 34.21 12.89
CA ILE A 368 -15.04 34.04 13.45
C ILE A 368 -15.06 32.89 14.47
N VAL A 369 -14.29 31.83 14.22
CA VAL A 369 -14.21 30.65 15.10
C VAL A 369 -13.32 30.90 16.33
N ASP A 370 -12.30 31.75 16.23
CA ASP A 370 -11.39 32.07 17.34
C ASP A 370 -11.87 33.26 18.22
N GLY A 371 -12.92 33.97 17.80
CA GLY A 371 -13.42 35.18 18.48
C GLY A 371 -14.72 34.97 19.26
N ASN A 372 -14.62 34.50 20.50
CA ASN A 372 -15.68 34.49 21.53
C ASN A 372 -17.02 33.82 21.15
N ASP A 373 -17.31 32.75 21.89
CA ASP A 373 -18.52 31.92 21.94
C ASP A 373 -19.86 32.67 22.23
N SER A 374 -19.84 34.01 22.17
CA SER A 374 -20.97 34.92 22.38
C SER A 374 -21.70 35.34 21.10
N LEU A 375 -21.06 35.26 19.92
CA LEU A 375 -21.70 35.61 18.64
C LEU A 375 -22.70 34.54 18.16
N LEU A 376 -22.43 33.26 18.46
CA LEU A 376 -23.33 32.13 18.17
C LEU A 376 -24.49 31.98 19.20
N ARG A 377 -24.59 32.90 20.17
CA ARG A 377 -25.66 32.96 21.17
C ARG A 377 -26.56 34.19 21.00
N GLY A 378 -26.58 34.76 19.80
CA GLY A 378 -27.58 35.76 19.44
C GLY A 378 -28.99 35.14 19.44
N PRO A 379 -30.07 35.93 19.58
CA PRO A 379 -31.43 35.42 19.77
C PRO A 379 -31.99 34.49 18.69
N GLY A 380 -31.30 34.36 17.54
CA GLY A 380 -31.69 33.57 16.37
C GLY A 380 -31.07 32.17 16.21
N PHE A 381 -30.01 31.81 16.96
CA PHE A 381 -29.46 30.44 16.90
C PHE A 381 -30.09 29.58 17.98
N LYS A 382 -31.23 28.97 17.64
CA LYS A 382 -32.04 28.15 18.54
C LYS A 382 -32.45 26.87 17.85
N THR A 383 -31.56 25.91 17.61
CA THR A 383 -31.83 24.45 17.68
C THR A 383 -30.61 23.61 17.25
N GLY A 384 -30.64 22.30 17.53
CA GLY A 384 -29.61 21.33 17.13
C GLY A 384 -29.38 21.19 15.61
N LEU A 385 -30.21 21.80 14.76
CA LEU A 385 -29.98 21.90 13.32
C LEU A 385 -28.77 22.79 13.00
N ASP A 386 -28.55 23.85 13.76
CA ASP A 386 -27.47 24.83 13.54
C ASP A 386 -26.07 24.20 13.66
N GLN A 387 -25.96 23.17 14.51
CA GLN A 387 -24.72 22.42 14.73
C GLN A 387 -24.50 21.32 13.68
N TYR A 388 -25.59 20.82 13.07
CA TYR A 388 -25.56 19.88 11.95
C TYR A 388 -25.14 20.57 10.66
N VAL A 389 -25.63 21.80 10.41
CA VAL A 389 -25.20 22.65 9.30
C VAL A 389 -23.70 22.96 9.41
N LEU A 390 -23.20 23.33 10.60
CA LEU A 390 -21.76 23.53 10.83
C LEU A 390 -20.91 22.26 10.60
N CYS A 391 -21.45 21.07 10.91
CA CYS A 391 -20.76 19.79 10.66
C CYS A 391 -20.77 19.38 9.18
N SER A 392 -21.86 19.60 8.47
CA SER A 392 -21.94 19.41 7.01
C SER A 392 -21.02 20.38 6.28
N TRP A 393 -20.86 21.60 6.81
CA TRP A 393 -19.95 22.63 6.30
C TRP A 393 -18.46 22.28 6.50
N ALA A 394 -18.10 21.73 7.66
CA ALA A 394 -16.74 21.19 7.89
C ALA A 394 -16.41 20.03 6.94
N LYS A 395 -17.42 19.23 6.54
CA LYS A 395 -17.30 18.12 5.59
C LYS A 395 -17.14 18.62 4.15
N TYR A 396 -17.84 19.69 3.78
CA TYR A 396 -17.73 20.32 2.46
C TYR A 396 -16.37 21.00 2.24
N LEU A 397 -15.84 21.72 3.23
CA LEU A 397 -14.49 22.32 3.18
C LEU A 397 -13.37 21.29 3.01
N THR A 398 -13.50 20.10 3.59
CA THR A 398 -12.57 18.99 3.34
C THR A 398 -12.66 18.41 1.93
N LEU A 399 -13.80 18.57 1.25
CA LEU A 399 -14.04 18.03 -0.10
C LEU A 399 -13.64 19.02 -1.20
N THR A 400 -13.64 20.34 -0.92
CA THR A 400 -13.39 21.37 -1.93
C THR A 400 -12.02 22.05 -1.84
N MET A 401 -11.27 21.90 -0.73
CA MET A 401 -9.94 22.51 -0.58
C MET A 401 -8.76 21.53 -0.65
N PRO A 402 -7.68 21.84 -1.42
CA PRO A 402 -6.47 21.02 -1.43
C PRO A 402 -5.54 21.37 -0.25
N TYR A 403 -5.79 20.72 0.89
CA TYR A 403 -4.91 20.43 2.05
C TYR A 403 -4.26 21.54 2.92
N SER A 404 -4.23 21.20 4.22
CA SER A 404 -3.22 21.48 5.27
C SER A 404 -3.29 22.77 6.07
N THR A 405 -4.16 22.78 7.08
CA THR A 405 -3.95 23.61 8.28
C THR A 405 -4.19 22.77 9.53
N GLN A 406 -3.19 22.73 10.41
CA GLN A 406 -3.19 21.96 11.66
C GLN A 406 -4.30 22.44 12.63
N GLU A 407 -4.81 23.65 12.41
CA GLU A 407 -5.99 24.23 13.06
C GLU A 407 -7.31 23.59 12.64
N TYR A 408 -7.49 23.21 11.36
CA TYR A 408 -8.72 22.53 10.90
C TYR A 408 -8.88 21.14 11.54
N LYS A 409 -7.76 20.42 11.75
CA LYS A 409 -7.76 19.13 12.47
C LYS A 409 -8.12 19.31 13.96
N ARG A 410 -7.76 20.42 14.59
CA ARG A 410 -8.14 20.77 15.97
C ARG A 410 -9.64 21.02 16.10
N VAL A 411 -10.23 21.77 15.16
CA VAL A 411 -11.68 22.04 15.11
C VAL A 411 -12.46 20.73 14.91
N LEU A 412 -12.03 19.86 13.97
CA LEU A 412 -12.62 18.53 13.76
C LEU A 412 -12.54 17.63 15.00
N THR A 413 -11.42 17.65 15.74
CA THR A 413 -11.25 16.83 16.95
C THR A 413 -12.17 17.30 18.08
N ASN A 414 -12.38 18.60 18.24
CA ASN A 414 -13.35 19.16 19.19
C ASN A 414 -14.80 18.88 18.78
N CYS A 415 -15.13 18.96 17.49
CA CYS A 415 -16.46 18.62 16.96
C CYS A 415 -16.77 17.12 17.12
N GLN A 416 -15.82 16.22 16.84
CA GLN A 416 -15.97 14.77 17.03
C GLN A 416 -16.10 14.39 18.51
N GLY A 417 -15.36 15.05 19.41
CA GLY A 417 -15.50 14.87 20.86
C GLY A 417 -16.88 15.28 21.39
N ASN A 418 -17.48 16.33 20.82
CA ASN A 418 -18.85 16.75 21.15
C ASN A 418 -19.90 15.83 20.52
N LEU A 419 -19.72 15.36 19.28
CA LEU A 419 -20.60 14.36 18.66
C LEU A 419 -20.65 13.03 19.44
N MET A 420 -19.53 12.59 20.00
CA MET A 420 -19.47 11.40 20.87
C MET A 420 -20.19 11.62 22.21
N LYS A 421 -20.10 12.82 22.79
CA LYS A 421 -20.90 13.19 23.98
C LYS A 421 -22.40 13.23 23.68
N TYR A 422 -22.82 13.72 22.52
CA TYR A 422 -24.23 13.76 22.12
C TYR A 422 -24.81 12.38 21.76
N ARG A 423 -24.01 11.48 21.17
CA ARG A 423 -24.41 10.06 21.00
C ARG A 423 -24.63 9.33 22.32
N SER A 424 -23.96 9.74 23.40
CA SER A 424 -24.22 9.20 24.75
C SER A 424 -25.46 9.81 25.42
N TRP A 425 -25.94 10.96 24.92
CA TRP A 425 -27.15 11.63 25.40
C TRP A 425 -28.42 11.18 24.64
N SER A 426 -28.29 10.71 23.39
CA SER A 426 -29.44 10.37 22.54
C SER A 426 -30.11 9.03 22.83
N THR A 427 -29.58 8.20 23.71
CA THR A 427 -30.20 6.91 24.09
C THR A 427 -30.93 6.92 25.44
N THR A 428 -30.87 8.01 26.21
CA THR A 428 -31.37 7.98 27.60
C THR A 428 -32.38 9.08 27.96
N LYS A 429 -32.83 9.90 27.00
CA LYS A 429 -33.80 10.97 27.29
C LYS A 429 -34.92 11.20 26.27
N LEU A 430 -35.10 10.27 25.33
CA LEU A 430 -36.21 10.28 24.37
C LEU A 430 -37.45 9.48 24.87
N LEU A 431 -37.51 9.14 26.16
CA LEU A 431 -38.59 8.33 26.74
C LEU A 431 -39.24 8.93 28.02
N GLU A 432 -38.96 10.18 28.39
CA GLU A 432 -39.54 10.75 29.63
C GLU A 432 -40.28 12.10 29.50
N ASP A 433 -40.46 12.68 28.31
CA ASP A 433 -41.28 13.89 28.15
C ASP A 433 -42.29 13.76 26.99
N VAL A 434 -43.24 12.83 27.12
CA VAL A 434 -44.58 12.87 26.50
C VAL A 434 -45.63 13.02 27.59
#